data_AF-A0A1T4SMN2-F1
#
_entry.id   AF-A0A1T4SMN2-F1
#
_cell.length_a   1.000
_cell.length_b   1.000
_cell.length_c   1.000
_cell.angle_alpha   90.00
_cell.angle_beta   90.00
_cell.angle_gamma   90.00
#
_symmetry.space_group_name_H-M   'P 1'
#
loop_
_entity.id
_entity.type
_entity.pdbx_description
1 polymer ?
#
loop_
_entity_poly.entity_id
_entity_poly.type
_entity_poly.pdbx_seq_one_letter_code
_entity_poly.pdbx_strand_id
1 'polypeptide(L)'
;MKNTILFIQRTLGILFLLAGIDKFTKLSEDPFDRIKTGFNANTGSYLEPVSTFIFNHHTFFISFVGVLMITTGLVEIINNHWVKPAGILQIIMLASFMLYFHRAIPQIFIIDGVFIVLLIIVVFQGGK
;
A
#
# COMPACT_ATOMS: atom_id res chain seq x y z
N MET A 1 -25.10 -9.38 1.08
CA MET A 1 -23.71 -9.52 1.56
C MET A 1 -22.71 -9.74 0.43
N LYS A 2 -22.86 -10.76 -0.44
CA LYS A 2 -21.90 -11.03 -1.54
C LYS A 2 -21.68 -9.84 -2.49
N ASN A 3 -22.76 -9.14 -2.86
CA ASN A 3 -22.67 -7.94 -3.73
C ASN A 3 -21.93 -6.78 -3.06
N THR A 4 -22.08 -6.61 -1.74
CA THR A 4 -21.38 -5.56 -0.97
C THR A 4 -19.88 -5.85 -0.91
N ILE A 5 -19.49 -7.10 -0.64
CA ILE A 5 -18.08 -7.50 -0.59
C ILE A 5 -17.43 -7.34 -1.96
N LEU A 6 -18.12 -7.75 -3.02
CA LEU A 6 -17.64 -7.57 -4.39
C LEU A 6 -17.46 -6.08 -4.71
N PHE A 7 -18.40 -5.23 -4.30
CA PHE A 7 -18.28 -3.78 -4.47
C PHE A 7 -17.03 -3.24 -3.75
N ILE A 8 -16.85 -3.57 -2.46
CA ILE A 8 -15.68 -3.15 -1.68
C ILE A 8 -14.39 -3.63 -2.35
N GLN A 9 -14.32 -4.90 -2.75
CA GLN A 9 -13.15 -5.46 -3.44
C GLN A 9 -12.81 -4.69 -4.71
N ARG A 10 -13.80 -4.40 -5.57
CA ARG A 10 -13.57 -3.65 -6.81
C ARG A 10 -13.16 -2.21 -6.52
N THR A 11 -13.77 -1.56 -5.53
CA THR A 11 -13.39 -0.21 -5.11
C THR A 11 -11.96 -0.17 -4.60
N LEU A 12 -11.56 -1.09 -3.71
CA LEU A 12 -10.19 -1.21 -3.24
C LEU A 12 -9.22 -1.44 -4.39
N GLY A 13 -9.54 -2.37 -5.29
CA GLY A 13 -8.70 -2.67 -6.44
C GLY A 13 -8.48 -1.45 -7.33
N ILE A 14 -9.52 -0.65 -7.58
CA ILE A 14 -9.41 0.62 -8.32
C ILE A 14 -8.54 1.62 -7.56
N LEU A 15 -8.73 1.77 -6.24
CA LEU A 15 -7.93 2.69 -5.44
C LEU A 15 -6.45 2.31 -5.42
N PHE A 16 -6.13 1.01 -5.24
CA PHE A 16 -4.75 0.52 -5.31
C PHE A 16 -4.15 0.69 -6.70
N LEU A 17 -4.92 0.41 -7.75
CA LEU A 17 -4.48 0.63 -9.12
C LEU A 17 -4.12 2.10 -9.37
N LEU A 18 -5.02 3.01 -9.00
CA LEU A 18 -4.80 4.46 -9.15
C LEU A 18 -3.61 4.95 -8.33
N ALA A 19 -3.49 4.50 -7.08
CA ALA A 19 -2.37 4.87 -6.21
C ALA A 19 -1.02 4.32 -6.73
N GLY A 20 -1.02 3.15 -7.37
CA GLY A 20 0.16 2.61 -8.03
C GLY A 20 0.54 3.39 -9.29
N ILE A 21 -0.44 3.81 -10.10
CA ILE A 21 -0.20 4.69 -11.26
C ILE A 21 0.37 6.03 -10.81
N ASP A 22 -0.17 6.60 -9.73
CA ASP A 22 0.28 7.87 -9.16
C ASP A 22 1.77 7.87 -8.77
N LYS A 23 2.32 6.71 -8.39
CA LYS A 23 3.77 6.57 -8.12
C LYS A 23 4.65 6.87 -9.34
N PHE A 24 4.13 6.72 -10.55
CA PHE A 24 4.86 6.98 -11.79
C PHE A 24 4.52 8.32 -12.41
N THR A 25 3.28 8.79 -12.24
CA THR A 25 2.81 10.05 -12.82
C THR A 25 3.04 11.26 -11.93
N LYS A 26 3.28 11.07 -10.62
CA LYS A 26 3.49 12.13 -9.63
C LYS A 26 2.33 13.15 -9.60
N LEU A 27 1.08 12.68 -9.73
CA LEU A 27 -0.08 13.56 -9.81
C LEU A 27 -0.42 14.20 -8.45
N SER A 28 -0.23 13.46 -7.35
CA SER A 28 -0.55 13.94 -6.01
C SER A 28 0.66 14.55 -5.27
N GLU A 29 1.77 13.81 -5.21
CA GLU A 29 2.97 14.13 -4.45
C GLU A 29 4.17 13.39 -5.05
N ASP A 30 5.37 13.95 -4.98
CA ASP A 30 6.57 13.24 -5.43
C ASP A 30 6.86 12.07 -4.45
N PRO A 31 6.88 10.81 -4.93
CA PRO A 31 7.19 9.66 -4.08
C PRO A 31 8.57 9.75 -3.41
N PHE A 32 9.53 10.46 -4.03
CA PHE A 32 10.85 10.69 -3.44
C PHE A 32 10.76 11.59 -2.21
N ASP A 33 9.99 12.68 -2.27
CA ASP A 33 9.82 13.60 -1.13
C ASP A 33 9.17 12.89 0.05
N ARG A 34 8.25 11.96 -0.22
CA ARG A 34 7.66 11.12 0.81
C ARG A 34 8.69 10.20 1.45
N ILE A 35 9.50 9.49 0.66
CA ILE A 35 10.61 8.66 1.19
C ILE A 35 11.59 9.50 2.00
N LYS A 36 11.98 10.69 1.51
CA LYS A 36 12.86 11.62 2.24
C LYS A 36 12.26 12.04 3.59
N THR A 37 10.96 12.30 3.63
CA THR A 37 10.22 12.63 4.85
C THR A 37 10.26 11.48 5.86
N GLY A 38 10.03 10.24 5.41
CA GLY A 38 10.18 9.05 6.26
C GLY A 38 11.62 8.84 6.72
N PHE A 39 12.60 9.08 5.84
CA PHE A 39 14.02 8.97 6.16
C PHE A 39 14.44 9.91 7.29
N ASN A 40 14.11 11.19 7.17
CA ASN A 40 14.44 12.19 8.18
C ASN A 40 13.76 11.89 9.53
N ALA A 41 12.52 11.39 9.51
CA ALA A 41 11.81 11.03 10.73
C ALA A 41 12.37 9.77 11.42
N ASN A 42 13.06 8.90 10.68
CA ASN A 42 13.64 7.66 11.19
C ASN A 42 15.11 7.78 11.60
N THR A 43 15.78 8.90 11.31
CA THR A 43 17.13 9.18 11.80
C THR A 43 17.19 9.10 13.33
N GLY A 44 18.23 8.44 13.85
CA GLY A 44 18.44 8.22 15.28
C GLY A 44 17.54 7.15 15.91
N SER A 45 16.87 6.29 15.12
CA SER A 45 16.02 5.21 15.64
C SER A 45 16.41 3.83 15.16
N TYR A 46 15.79 2.81 15.75
CA TYR A 46 15.96 1.41 15.33
C TYR A 46 15.57 1.15 13.87
N LEU A 47 14.79 2.04 13.23
CA LEU A 47 14.44 1.95 11.80
C LEU A 47 15.46 2.62 10.87
N GLU A 48 16.46 3.33 11.41
CA GLU A 48 17.44 4.08 10.61
C GLU A 48 18.18 3.21 9.57
N PRO A 49 18.65 1.98 9.87
CA PRO A 49 19.36 1.16 8.89
C PRO A 49 18.47 0.80 7.70
N VAL A 50 17.23 0.38 7.97
CA VAL A 50 16.24 0.04 6.93
C VAL A 50 15.87 1.28 6.14
N SER A 51 15.70 2.41 6.82
CA SER A 51 15.33 3.66 6.18
C SER A 51 16.43 4.22 5.29
N THR A 52 17.69 4.09 5.71
CA THR A 52 18.86 4.42 4.90
C THR A 52 18.92 3.53 3.66
N PHE A 53 18.66 2.23 3.81
CA PHE A 53 18.64 1.31 2.68
C PHE A 53 17.56 1.68 1.65
N ILE A 54 16.34 1.98 2.11
CA ILE A 54 15.23 2.43 1.26
C ILE A 54 15.56 3.75 0.58
N PHE A 55 16.14 4.73 1.30
CA PHE A 55 16.52 6.02 0.75
C PHE A 55 17.58 5.90 -0.36
N ASN A 56 18.61 5.07 -0.14
CA ASN A 56 19.67 4.83 -1.12
C ASN A 56 19.17 4.08 -2.37
N HIS A 57 18.10 3.28 -2.24
CA HIS A 57 17.51 2.52 -3.34
C HIS A 57 16.10 3.01 -3.69
N HIS A 58 15.80 4.29 -3.47
CA HIS A 58 14.45 4.84 -3.56
C HIS A 58 13.78 4.56 -4.91
N THR A 59 14.50 4.68 -6.03
CA THR A 59 13.96 4.41 -7.37
C THR A 59 13.43 2.98 -7.50
N PHE A 60 14.18 2.01 -6.95
CA PHE A 60 13.75 0.61 -6.94
C PHE A 60 12.50 0.43 -6.09
N PHE A 61 12.48 0.97 -4.86
CA PHE A 61 11.34 0.81 -3.96
C PHE A 61 10.07 1.51 -4.47
N ILE A 62 10.19 2.73 -5.01
CA ILE A 62 9.05 3.45 -5.62
C ILE A 62 8.46 2.64 -6.77
N SER A 63 9.33 2.14 -7.67
CA SER A 63 8.88 1.36 -8.83
C SER A 63 8.30 0.02 -8.42
N PHE A 64 8.96 -0.68 -7.49
CA PHE A 64 8.51 -1.97 -6.97
C PHE A 64 7.14 -1.86 -6.30
N VAL A 65 6.96 -0.89 -5.40
CA VAL A 65 5.68 -0.60 -4.76
C VAL A 65 4.62 -0.22 -5.79
N GLY A 66 4.94 0.67 -6.74
CA GLY A 66 4.00 1.09 -7.78
C GLY A 66 3.50 -0.10 -8.60
N VAL A 67 4.40 -0.96 -9.07
CA VAL A 67 4.04 -2.19 -9.80
C VAL A 67 3.22 -3.13 -8.91
N LEU A 68 3.58 -3.27 -7.63
CA LEU A 68 2.86 -4.13 -6.70
C LEU A 68 1.41 -3.66 -6.48
N MET A 69 1.22 -2.36 -6.32
CA MET A 69 -0.11 -1.74 -6.18
C MET A 69 -0.95 -1.91 -7.44
N ILE A 70 -0.36 -1.67 -8.62
CA ILE A 70 -1.04 -1.86 -9.91
C ILE A 70 -1.46 -3.32 -10.09
N THR A 71 -0.53 -4.26 -9.90
CA THR A 71 -0.78 -5.69 -10.14
C THR A 71 -1.81 -6.26 -9.17
N THR A 72 -1.69 -5.96 -7.88
CA THR A 72 -2.68 -6.40 -6.87
C THR A 72 -4.04 -5.75 -7.09
N GLY A 73 -4.09 -4.45 -7.44
CA GLY A 73 -5.34 -3.76 -7.77
C GLY A 73 -6.04 -4.34 -9.01
N LEU A 74 -5.29 -4.66 -10.06
CA LEU A 74 -5.81 -5.34 -11.24
C LEU A 74 -6.36 -6.73 -10.91
N VAL A 75 -5.66 -7.49 -10.08
CA VAL A 75 -6.14 -8.79 -9.62
C VAL A 75 -7.49 -8.66 -8.89
N GLU A 76 -7.61 -7.68 -7.99
CA GLU A 76 -8.87 -7.40 -7.29
C GLU A 76 -10.00 -6.95 -8.22
N ILE A 77 -9.70 -6.37 -9.39
CA ILE A 77 -10.70 -5.93 -10.39
C ILE A 77 -11.09 -7.04 -11.37
N ILE A 78 -10.18 -7.95 -11.71
CA ILE A 78 -10.37 -8.86 -12.84
C ILE A 78 -10.56 -10.30 -12.37
N ASN A 79 -9.84 -10.73 -11.33
CA ASN A 79 -9.70 -12.14 -11.02
C ASN A 79 -10.02 -12.49 -9.56
N ASN A 80 -11.22 -13.04 -9.35
CA ASN A 80 -11.69 -13.40 -8.01
C ASN A 80 -10.91 -14.55 -7.36
N HIS A 81 -10.21 -15.39 -8.14
CA HIS A 81 -9.45 -16.52 -7.60
C HIS A 81 -8.19 -16.05 -6.84
N TRP A 82 -7.56 -14.97 -7.29
CA TRP A 82 -6.30 -14.45 -6.73
C TRP A 82 -6.51 -13.28 -5.76
N VAL A 83 -7.75 -12.95 -5.40
CA VAL A 83 -8.07 -11.85 -4.47
C VAL A 83 -7.45 -12.06 -3.10
N LYS A 84 -7.51 -13.29 -2.55
CA LYS A 84 -6.91 -13.59 -1.24
C LYS A 84 -5.40 -13.30 -1.19
N PRO A 85 -4.57 -13.86 -2.08
CA PRO A 85 -3.14 -13.57 -2.05
C PRO A 85 -2.83 -12.09 -2.37
N ALA A 86 -3.59 -11.45 -3.28
CA ALA A 86 -3.42 -10.02 -3.57
C ALA A 86 -3.73 -9.15 -2.34
N GLY A 87 -4.83 -9.41 -1.65
CA GLY A 87 -5.22 -8.68 -0.44
C GLY A 87 -4.24 -8.89 0.71
N ILE A 88 -3.70 -10.10 0.89
CA ILE A 88 -2.64 -10.36 1.89
C ILE A 88 -1.39 -9.53 1.58
N LEU A 89 -0.98 -9.47 0.31
CA LEU A 89 0.17 -8.70 -0.11
C LEU A 89 -0.03 -7.19 0.11
N GLN A 90 -1.22 -6.68 -0.18
CA GLN A 90 -1.59 -5.29 0.11
C GLN A 90 -1.59 -5.00 1.62
N ILE A 91 -2.09 -5.92 2.46
CA ILE A 91 -2.04 -5.77 3.93
C ILE A 91 -0.60 -5.67 4.43
N ILE A 92 0.29 -6.57 3.96
CA ILE A 92 1.72 -6.56 4.33
C ILE A 92 2.38 -5.23 3.92
N MET A 93 2.06 -4.75 2.71
CA MET A 93 2.58 -3.49 2.20
C MET A 93 2.10 -2.29 3.03
N LEU A 94 0.80 -2.19 3.33
CA LEU A 94 0.24 -1.13 4.17
C LEU A 94 0.83 -1.16 5.58
N ALA A 95 0.97 -2.34 6.19
CA ALA A 95 1.61 -2.47 7.50
C ALA A 95 3.07 -2.02 7.46
N SER A 96 3.79 -2.31 6.37
CA SER A 96 5.16 -1.85 6.17
C SER A 96 5.23 -0.32 6.01
N PHE A 97 4.27 0.30 5.33
CA PHE A 97 4.18 1.76 5.22
C PHE A 97 3.85 2.42 6.55
N MET A 98 2.91 1.88 7.33
CA MET A 98 2.66 2.35 8.68
C MET A 98 3.94 2.33 9.51
N LEU A 99 4.65 1.19 9.52
CA LEU A 99 5.91 1.08 10.27
C LEU A 99 6.96 2.07 9.77
N TYR A 100 7.07 2.29 8.47
CA TYR A 100 8.05 3.24 7.93
C TYR A 100 7.70 4.70 8.21
N PHE A 101 6.42 5.07 8.10
CA PHE A 101 5.96 6.45 8.15
C PHE A 101 5.37 6.89 9.49
N HIS A 102 5.17 6.00 10.47
CA HIS A 102 4.46 6.34 11.71
C HIS A 102 5.01 7.56 12.46
N ARG A 103 6.33 7.79 12.39
CA ARG A 103 6.98 8.94 13.02
C ARG A 103 6.81 10.24 12.23
N ALA A 104 6.67 10.14 10.91
CA ALA A 104 6.55 11.29 10.02
C ALA A 104 5.09 11.73 9.83
N ILE A 105 4.19 10.77 9.70
CA ILE A 105 2.77 10.97 9.37
C ILE A 105 1.94 10.03 10.27
N PRO A 106 1.68 10.39 11.54
CA PRO A 106 0.92 9.54 12.45
C PRO A 106 -0.50 9.20 11.94
N GLN A 107 -1.06 10.07 11.10
CA GLN A 107 -2.36 9.86 10.45
C GLN A 107 -2.40 8.62 9.55
N ILE A 108 -1.23 8.10 9.15
CA ILE A 108 -1.15 6.89 8.31
C ILE A 108 -1.79 5.68 8.99
N PHE A 109 -1.76 5.59 10.32
CA PHE A 109 -2.44 4.51 11.05
C PHE A 109 -3.95 4.52 10.84
N ILE A 110 -4.55 5.71 10.74
CA ILE A 110 -5.99 5.85 10.54
C ILE A 110 -6.33 5.50 9.09
N ILE A 111 -5.61 6.11 8.14
CA ILE A 111 -5.88 5.94 6.71
C ILE A 111 -5.63 4.49 6.31
N ASP A 112 -4.39 4.01 6.44
CA ASP A 112 -4.02 2.66 6.03
C ASP A 112 -4.73 1.61 6.91
N GLY A 113 -5.12 1.96 8.15
CA GLY A 113 -5.81 1.05 9.06
C GLY A 113 -7.20 0.71 8.57
N VAL A 114 -7.93 1.70 8.05
CA VAL A 114 -9.23 1.48 7.41
C VAL A 114 -9.07 0.57 6.20
N PHE A 115 -8.05 0.81 5.35
CA PHE A 115 -7.79 -0.05 4.19
C PHE A 115 -7.45 -1.48 4.61
N ILE A 116 -6.61 -1.68 5.63
CA ILE A 116 -6.29 -3.02 6.16
C ILE A 116 -7.55 -3.73 6.65
N VAL A 117 -8.43 -3.06 7.40
CA VAL A 117 -9.68 -3.65 7.87
C VAL A 117 -10.58 -4.07 6.70
N LEU A 118 -10.73 -3.21 5.69
CA LEU A 118 -11.51 -3.53 4.50
C LEU A 118 -10.90 -4.71 3.72
N LEU A 119 -9.58 -4.77 3.59
CA LEU A 119 -8.88 -5.89 2.96
C LEU A 119 -9.04 -7.18 3.74
N ILE A 120 -8.98 -7.15 5.07
CA ILE A 120 -9.26 -8.32 5.91
C ILE A 120 -10.68 -8.84 5.62
N ILE A 121 -11.67 -7.95 5.58
CA ILE A 121 -13.06 -8.33 5.25
C ILE A 121 -13.11 -8.99 3.85
N VAL A 122 -12.47 -8.41 2.84
CA VAL A 122 -12.42 -8.96 1.48
C VAL A 122 -11.69 -10.31 1.43
N VAL A 123 -10.55 -10.46 2.10
CA VAL A 123 -9.75 -11.70 2.13
C VAL A 123 -10.54 -12.84 2.78
N PHE A 124 -11.21 -12.59 3.92
CA PHE A 124 -11.92 -13.63 4.65
C PHE A 124 -13.32 -13.93 4.09
N GLN A 125 -13.98 -12.94 3.46
CA GLN A 125 -15.39 -13.08 3.03
C GLN A 125 -15.58 -13.07 1.50
N GLY A 126 -14.63 -12.56 0.73
CA GLY A 126 -14.74 -12.37 -0.73
C GLY A 126 -14.25 -13.55 -1.58
N GLY A 127 -13.42 -14.44 -1.04
CA GLY A 127 -12.88 -15.59 -1.78
C GLY A 127 -13.74 -16.86 -1.80
N LYS A 128 -15.07 -16.73 -1.99
CA LYS A 128 -16.02 -17.84 -2.17
C LYS A 128 -16.85 -17.69 -3.46
#